data_AF-A0A1V9Y842-F1
#
_entry.id   AF-A0A1V9Y842-F1
#
_cell.length_a   1.000
_cell.length_b   1.000
_cell.length_c   1.000
_cell.angle_alpha   90.00
_cell.angle_beta   90.00
_cell.angle_gamma   90.00
#
_symmetry.space_group_name_H-M   'P 1'
#
loop_
_entity.id
_entity.type
_entity.pdbx_description
1 polymer ?
#
loop_
_entity_poly.entity_id
_entity_poly.type
_entity_poly.pdbx_seq_one_letter_code
_entity_poly.pdbx_strand_id
1 'polypeptide(L)'
;MKHSRSLREQLIAFRQAASEDQLLESLGLIAVSLVKSDERADFCRLDGPLTLVDHLQQLCLEQKTMGMPWTYSKAFGFHIIQKRLHACVRYFLICLTHIALEAEMAAELCDLHVPQMLYEEFVISGSVATLALTSTTFDEDSQLVPSIPIKQSTRLLALECLRNLCHSECMQLPHLPASALDDLWIQLFHDNEQEAYLIADVLANLCAYVPQAILATKERLHTLMARLLSAASPDSQMTPNLRCSLTDLAVNLARDNHYSVIFLCVIEENHAPGRPAPYLRDWAESVEDSGFRASLCSLVHNLSWSDVSTKMAAQKLGVSSFLEGFVQGHS
;
A
#
# COMPACT_ATOMS: atom_id res chain seq x y z
N MET A 1 -13.70 -18.76 30.16
CA MET A 1 -13.79 -17.61 29.22
C MET A 1 -13.76 -16.34 30.04
N LYS A 2 -12.62 -15.65 30.13
CA LYS A 2 -12.53 -14.35 30.82
C LYS A 2 -13.39 -13.35 30.04
N HIS A 3 -14.22 -12.57 30.74
CA HIS A 3 -15.00 -11.49 30.15
C HIS A 3 -14.07 -10.61 29.31
N SER A 4 -14.35 -10.52 28.01
CA SER A 4 -13.68 -9.54 27.15
C SER A 4 -14.00 -8.17 27.73
N ARG A 5 -13.02 -7.52 28.36
CA ARG A 5 -13.12 -6.13 28.79
C ARG A 5 -13.51 -5.27 27.58
N SER A 6 -14.34 -4.26 27.81
CA SER A 6 -14.76 -3.34 26.75
C SER A 6 -13.55 -2.59 26.17
N LEU A 7 -13.62 -2.13 24.92
CA LEU A 7 -12.54 -1.37 24.29
C LEU A 7 -12.12 -0.14 25.10
N ARG A 8 -13.08 0.50 25.76
CA ARG A 8 -12.82 1.59 26.72
C ARG A 8 -11.93 1.17 27.88
N GLU A 9 -12.21 0.02 28.49
CA GLU A 9 -11.39 -0.51 29.59
C GLU A 9 -9.99 -0.87 29.09
N GLN A 10 -9.85 -1.35 27.86
CA GLN A 10 -8.55 -1.62 27.26
C GLN A 10 -7.75 -0.36 26.99
N LEU A 11 -8.38 0.70 26.49
CA LEU A 11 -7.72 1.99 26.29
C LEU A 11 -7.29 2.63 27.62
N ILE A 12 -8.10 2.51 28.67
CA ILE A 12 -7.71 2.95 30.03
C ILE A 12 -6.52 2.12 30.53
N ALA A 13 -6.56 0.79 30.38
CA ALA A 13 -5.46 -0.08 30.77
C ALA A 13 -4.17 0.23 30.00
N PHE A 14 -4.28 0.55 28.71
CA PHE A 14 -3.16 0.98 27.87
C PHE A 14 -2.54 2.29 28.39
N ARG A 15 -3.36 3.32 28.65
CA ARG A 15 -2.91 4.61 29.19
C ARG A 15 -2.28 4.51 30.59
N GLN A 16 -2.67 3.51 31.37
CA GLN A 16 -2.22 3.29 32.74
C GLN A 16 -1.18 2.17 32.87
N ALA A 17 -0.67 1.65 31.75
CA ALA A 17 0.29 0.57 31.78
C ALA A 17 1.54 0.96 32.59
N ALA A 18 1.89 0.14 33.58
CA ALA A 18 3.07 0.32 34.42
C ALA A 18 4.18 -0.71 34.13
N SER A 19 3.94 -1.61 33.18
CA SER A 19 4.90 -2.62 32.73
C SER A 19 4.71 -2.97 31.25
N GLU A 20 5.75 -3.57 30.66
CA GLU A 20 5.70 -4.06 29.27
C GLU A 20 4.63 -5.13 29.05
N ASP A 21 4.35 -5.98 30.04
CA ASP A 21 3.26 -6.97 29.97
C ASP A 21 1.89 -6.30 29.82
N GLN A 22 1.61 -5.30 30.66
CA GLN A 22 0.33 -4.59 30.65
C GLN A 22 0.14 -3.80 29.36
N LEU A 23 1.20 -3.17 28.86
CA LEU A 23 1.18 -2.43 27.60
C LEU A 23 0.90 -3.36 26.43
N LEU A 24 1.61 -4.49 26.32
CA LEU A 24 1.42 -5.44 25.23
C LEU A 24 0.07 -6.14 25.29
N GLU A 25 -0.40 -6.53 26.48
CA GLU A 25 -1.71 -7.16 26.64
C GLU A 25 -2.83 -6.22 26.22
N SER A 26 -2.83 -4.98 26.72
CA SER A 26 -3.85 -3.98 26.37
C SER A 26 -3.82 -3.63 24.88
N LEU A 27 -2.64 -3.36 24.31
CA LEU A 27 -2.50 -3.01 22.89
C LEU A 27 -2.88 -4.17 21.97
N GLY A 28 -2.55 -5.42 22.35
CA GLY A 28 -3.00 -6.61 21.62
C GLY A 28 -4.50 -6.81 21.65
N LEU A 29 -5.16 -6.54 22.78
CA LEU A 29 -6.62 -6.61 22.90
C LEU A 29 -7.33 -5.47 22.15
N ILE A 30 -6.73 -4.28 22.11
CA ILE A 30 -7.20 -3.17 21.24
C ILE A 30 -7.12 -3.61 19.78
N ALA A 31 -5.98 -4.13 19.33
CA ALA A 31 -5.78 -4.58 17.96
C ALA A 31 -6.85 -5.61 17.51
N VAL A 32 -7.15 -6.60 18.36
CA VAL A 32 -8.20 -7.60 18.08
C VAL A 32 -9.61 -6.97 18.03
N SER A 33 -9.87 -5.98 18.87
CA SER A 33 -11.19 -5.35 18.94
C SER A 33 -11.48 -4.47 17.72
N LEU A 34 -10.47 -3.76 17.22
CA LEU A 34 -10.56 -2.84 16.07
C LEU A 34 -10.84 -3.52 14.73
N VAL A 35 -10.81 -4.86 14.67
CA VAL A 35 -11.26 -5.63 13.50
C VAL A 35 -12.75 -5.35 13.21
N LYS A 36 -13.56 -5.10 14.24
CA LYS A 36 -14.99 -4.81 14.11
C LYS A 36 -15.23 -3.32 13.83
N SER A 37 -16.11 -2.98 12.88
CA SER A 37 -16.45 -1.59 12.52
C SER A 37 -17.01 -0.78 13.68
N ASP A 38 -17.95 -1.35 14.43
CA ASP A 38 -18.64 -0.63 15.51
C ASP A 38 -17.67 -0.23 16.62
N GLU A 39 -16.68 -1.09 16.90
CA GLU A 39 -15.62 -0.83 17.87
C GLU A 39 -14.68 0.29 17.40
N ARG A 40 -14.44 0.46 16.10
CA ARG A 40 -13.61 1.57 15.58
C ARG A 40 -14.27 2.92 15.83
N ALA A 41 -15.58 3.02 15.60
CA ALA A 41 -16.33 4.25 15.87
C ALA A 41 -16.33 4.59 17.37
N ASP A 42 -16.49 3.60 18.24
CA ASP A 42 -16.37 3.79 19.70
C ASP A 42 -14.96 4.21 20.11
N PHE A 43 -13.93 3.62 19.50
CA PHE A 43 -12.53 3.97 19.76
C PHE A 43 -12.24 5.43 19.44
N CYS A 44 -12.79 5.91 18.32
CA CYS A 44 -12.66 7.30 17.87
C CYS A 44 -13.19 8.27 18.94
N ARG A 45 -14.39 8.02 19.45
CA ARG A 45 -15.05 8.84 20.48
C ARG A 45 -14.31 8.88 21.82
N LEU A 46 -13.36 7.99 22.03
CA LEU A 46 -12.57 7.87 23.25
C LEU A 46 -11.14 8.44 23.11
N ASP A 47 -10.87 9.18 22.03
CA ASP A 47 -9.53 9.69 21.66
C ASP A 47 -8.49 8.57 21.48
N GLY A 48 -8.96 7.38 21.12
CA GLY A 48 -8.13 6.20 20.91
C GLY A 48 -7.05 6.40 19.84
N PRO A 49 -7.40 6.84 18.62
CA PRO A 49 -6.43 7.05 17.54
C PRO A 49 -5.34 8.03 17.91
N LEU A 50 -5.72 9.21 18.44
CA LEU A 50 -4.78 10.22 18.92
C LEU A 50 -3.82 9.65 19.96
N THR A 51 -4.37 8.92 20.94
CA THR A 51 -3.55 8.26 21.97
C THR A 51 -2.53 7.31 21.33
N LEU A 52 -2.93 6.48 20.36
CA LEU A 52 -2.01 5.55 19.71
C LEU A 52 -0.93 6.27 18.91
N VAL A 53 -1.30 7.32 18.17
CA VAL A 53 -0.38 8.12 17.36
C VAL A 53 0.65 8.82 18.24
N ASP A 54 0.22 9.47 19.32
CA ASP A 54 1.12 10.17 20.25
C ASP A 54 2.18 9.23 20.82
N HIS A 55 1.76 8.03 21.25
CA HIS A 55 2.69 7.04 21.80
C HIS A 55 3.65 6.48 20.76
N LEU A 56 3.18 6.23 19.53
CA LEU A 56 4.04 5.76 18.44
C LEU A 56 5.03 6.85 18.02
N GLN A 57 4.60 8.11 17.90
CA GLN A 57 5.46 9.25 17.60
C GLN A 57 6.53 9.45 18.68
N GLN A 58 6.15 9.36 19.96
CA GLN A 58 7.10 9.46 21.06
C GLN A 58 8.13 8.32 21.02
N LEU A 59 7.69 7.11 20.65
CA LEU A 59 8.57 5.96 20.47
C LEU A 59 9.57 6.19 19.33
N CYS A 60 9.11 6.60 18.15
CA CYS A 60 9.96 6.95 17.01
C CYS A 60 10.95 8.07 17.36
N LEU A 61 10.50 9.12 18.05
CA LEU A 61 11.33 10.23 18.49
C LEU A 61 12.43 9.78 19.45
N GLU A 62 12.11 8.91 20.41
CA GLU A 62 13.10 8.33 21.32
C GLU A 62 14.17 7.57 20.55
N GLN A 63 13.78 6.68 19.63
CA GLN A 63 14.72 5.88 18.84
C GLN A 63 15.63 6.76 17.97
N LYS A 64 15.06 7.76 17.31
CA LYS A 64 15.79 8.74 16.51
C LYS A 64 16.79 9.53 17.34
N THR A 65 16.40 9.95 18.55
CA THR A 65 17.27 10.70 19.47
C THR A 65 18.43 9.85 19.99
N MET A 66 18.17 8.57 20.25
CA MET A 66 19.23 7.64 20.69
C MET A 66 20.25 7.34 19.58
N GLY A 67 19.89 7.51 18.30
CA GLY A 67 20.74 7.18 17.17
C GLY A 67 21.12 5.69 17.13
N MET A 68 20.34 4.84 17.79
CA MET A 68 20.60 3.41 17.95
C MET A 68 19.44 2.62 17.31
N PRO A 69 19.69 1.37 16.85
CA PRO A 69 18.62 0.48 16.42
C PRO A 69 17.61 0.23 17.55
N TRP A 70 16.40 -0.17 17.16
CA TRP A 70 15.25 -0.49 18.01
C TRP A 70 15.53 -1.63 19.01
N THR A 71 16.32 -1.37 20.03
CA THR A 71 16.86 -2.35 21.00
C THR A 71 16.24 -2.23 22.38
N TYR A 72 15.78 -1.04 22.76
CA TYR A 72 14.95 -0.83 23.94
C TYR A 72 14.23 0.51 23.87
N SER A 73 13.25 0.72 24.75
CA SER A 73 12.56 2.00 24.90
C SER A 73 12.27 2.31 26.37
N LYS A 74 12.24 3.60 26.73
CA LYS A 74 11.73 4.15 27.99
C LYS A 74 10.65 5.21 27.79
N ALA A 75 10.16 5.41 26.56
CA ALA A 75 9.11 6.38 26.22
C ALA A 75 7.86 6.25 27.12
N PHE A 76 7.54 5.03 27.56
CA PHE A 76 6.37 4.71 28.39
C PHE A 76 6.61 4.83 29.90
N GLY A 77 7.78 5.33 30.34
CA GLY A 77 8.12 5.46 31.76
C GLY A 77 8.67 4.19 32.42
N PHE A 78 8.76 3.09 31.67
CA PHE A 78 9.43 1.84 32.08
C PHE A 78 10.28 1.29 30.93
N HIS A 79 11.20 0.38 31.24
CA HIS A 79 12.07 -0.22 30.24
C HIS A 79 11.34 -1.33 29.47
N ILE A 80 11.35 -1.23 28.14
CA ILE A 80 10.86 -2.28 27.24
C ILE A 80 12.05 -2.88 26.51
N ILE A 81 12.20 -4.20 26.62
CA ILE A 81 13.29 -4.93 25.94
C ILE A 81 13.01 -5.10 24.44
N GLN A 82 14.07 -5.27 23.63
CA GLN A 82 14.01 -5.38 22.17
C GLN A 82 12.86 -6.23 21.62
N LYS A 83 12.73 -7.48 22.07
CA LYS A 83 11.71 -8.41 21.57
C LYS A 83 10.29 -7.87 21.80
N ARG A 84 10.05 -7.27 22.97
CA ARG A 84 8.77 -6.70 23.36
C ARG A 84 8.51 -5.36 22.70
N LEU A 85 9.54 -4.56 22.46
CA LEU A 85 9.47 -3.34 21.69
C LEU A 85 8.98 -3.61 20.27
N HIS A 86 9.57 -4.60 19.58
CA HIS A 86 9.11 -4.97 18.24
C HIS A 86 7.68 -5.51 18.22
N ALA A 87 7.26 -6.26 19.24
CA ALA A 87 5.86 -6.69 19.37
C ALA A 87 4.93 -5.49 19.55
N CYS A 88 5.34 -4.52 20.38
CA CYS A 88 4.58 -3.31 20.65
C CYS A 88 4.36 -2.48 19.37
N VAL A 89 5.43 -2.23 18.61
CA VAL A 89 5.37 -1.54 17.31
C VAL A 89 4.42 -2.24 16.34
N ARG A 90 4.49 -3.57 16.24
CA ARG A 90 3.57 -4.33 15.37
C ARG A 90 2.11 -4.12 15.76
N TYR A 91 1.78 -4.15 17.04
CA TYR A 91 0.40 -3.91 17.47
C TYR A 91 -0.03 -2.46 17.20
N PHE A 92 0.84 -1.46 17.38
CA PHE A 92 0.53 -0.09 16.98
C PHE A 92 0.18 -0.02 15.48
N LEU A 93 1.03 -0.59 14.63
CA LEU A 93 0.80 -0.60 13.19
C LEU A 93 -0.50 -1.33 12.82
N ILE A 94 -0.80 -2.48 13.44
CA ILE A 94 -2.07 -3.20 13.22
C ILE A 94 -3.27 -2.34 13.62
N CYS A 95 -3.21 -1.67 14.78
CA CYS A 95 -4.29 -0.79 15.21
C CYS A 95 -4.51 0.34 14.22
N LEU A 96 -3.43 1.00 13.77
CA LEU A 96 -3.50 2.07 12.78
C LEU A 96 -4.04 1.58 11.43
N THR A 97 -3.62 0.39 10.96
CA THR A 97 -4.15 -0.22 9.74
C THR A 97 -5.66 -0.42 9.81
N HIS A 98 -6.18 -0.90 10.94
CA HIS A 98 -7.61 -1.10 11.13
C HIS A 98 -8.37 0.22 11.24
N ILE A 99 -7.83 1.20 11.96
CA ILE A 99 -8.43 2.54 12.10
C ILE A 99 -8.51 3.25 10.75
N ALA A 100 -7.46 3.14 9.93
CA ALA A 100 -7.39 3.76 8.60
C ALA A 100 -8.39 3.19 7.58
N LEU A 101 -9.20 2.19 7.95
CA LEU A 101 -10.32 1.72 7.11
C LEU A 101 -11.53 2.66 7.17
N GLU A 102 -11.65 3.48 8.21
CA GLU A 102 -12.72 4.47 8.32
C GLU A 102 -12.24 5.81 7.73
N ALA A 103 -12.95 6.33 6.72
CA ALA A 103 -12.49 7.49 5.94
C ALA A 103 -12.27 8.77 6.79
N GLU A 104 -13.15 9.01 7.77
CA GLU A 104 -13.02 10.15 8.70
C GLU A 104 -11.74 10.01 9.56
N MET A 105 -11.47 8.80 10.06
CA MET A 105 -10.28 8.54 10.88
C MET A 105 -9.00 8.57 10.03
N ALA A 106 -9.04 8.07 8.79
CA ALA A 106 -7.92 8.16 7.87
C ALA A 106 -7.53 9.63 7.60
N ALA A 107 -8.51 10.52 7.43
CA ALA A 107 -8.27 11.95 7.28
C ALA A 107 -7.61 12.55 8.54
N GLU A 108 -8.11 12.25 9.74
CA GLU A 108 -7.47 12.70 10.99
C GLU A 108 -6.02 12.19 11.13
N LEU A 109 -5.74 10.94 10.76
CA LEU A 109 -4.39 10.39 10.75
C LEU A 109 -3.48 11.09 9.72
N CYS A 110 -4.02 11.49 8.58
CA CYS A 110 -3.31 12.31 7.59
C CYS A 110 -2.94 13.69 8.16
N ASP A 111 -3.86 14.37 8.84
CA ASP A 111 -3.61 15.64 9.55
C ASP A 111 -2.51 15.51 10.63
N LEU A 112 -2.45 14.35 11.30
CA LEU A 112 -1.40 14.02 12.27
C LEU A 112 -0.07 13.59 11.62
N HIS A 113 0.07 13.74 10.30
CA HIS A 113 1.28 13.38 9.53
C HIS A 113 1.69 11.90 9.66
N VAL A 114 0.73 11.02 9.96
CA VAL A 114 0.96 9.57 10.08
C VAL A 114 1.53 8.96 8.79
N PRO A 115 1.06 9.31 7.56
CA PRO A 115 1.64 8.79 6.34
C PRO A 115 3.15 9.06 6.23
N GLN A 116 3.59 10.28 6.53
CA GLN A 116 5.00 10.64 6.47
C GLN A 116 5.81 9.88 7.52
N MET A 117 5.33 9.81 8.77
CA MET A 117 5.99 9.05 9.84
C MET A 117 6.12 7.57 9.47
N LEU A 118 5.05 6.94 8.95
CA LEU A 118 5.07 5.53 8.57
C LEU A 118 6.13 5.25 7.51
N TYR A 119 6.19 6.13 6.52
CA TYR A 119 7.17 6.05 5.45
C TYR A 119 8.61 6.18 5.96
N GLU A 120 8.90 7.24 6.72
CA GLU A 120 10.26 7.54 7.21
C GLU A 120 10.77 6.47 8.19
N GLU A 121 9.92 6.04 9.12
CA GLU A 121 10.34 5.22 10.26
C GLU A 121 10.26 3.70 9.98
N PHE A 122 9.36 3.26 9.11
CA PHE A 122 9.10 1.83 8.90
C PHE A 122 9.24 1.35 7.46
N VAL A 123 9.16 2.25 6.45
CA VAL A 123 9.38 1.89 5.05
C VAL A 123 10.86 2.07 4.72
N ILE A 124 11.39 3.30 4.61
CA ILE A 124 12.77 3.51 4.15
C ILE A 124 13.83 3.11 5.16
N SER A 125 13.50 3.15 6.46
CA SER A 125 14.44 2.81 7.52
C SER A 125 14.69 1.30 7.55
N GLY A 126 15.70 0.86 6.79
CA GLY A 126 16.18 -0.53 6.78
C GLY A 126 16.52 -1.08 8.18
N SER A 127 16.72 -0.22 9.17
CA SER A 127 16.97 -0.59 10.57
C SER A 127 15.89 -1.48 11.21
N VAL A 128 14.62 -1.37 10.83
CA VAL A 128 13.54 -2.15 11.46
C VAL A 128 13.33 -3.49 10.74
N ALA A 129 13.53 -3.53 9.42
CA ALA A 129 13.33 -4.71 8.59
C ALA A 129 14.42 -5.79 8.78
N THR A 130 15.67 -5.40 9.02
CA THR A 130 16.81 -6.35 9.08
C THR A 130 16.85 -7.21 10.36
N LEU A 131 16.19 -6.80 11.44
CA LEU A 131 16.24 -7.50 12.74
C LEU A 131 15.11 -8.52 12.95
N ALA A 132 14.08 -8.53 12.11
CA ALA A 132 12.99 -9.50 12.20
C ALA A 132 13.40 -10.90 11.69
N LEU A 133 14.36 -10.99 10.76
CA LEU A 133 14.77 -12.25 10.14
C LEU A 133 15.84 -13.03 10.93
N THR A 134 16.49 -12.41 11.92
CA THR A 134 17.57 -13.03 12.71
C THR A 134 17.13 -13.58 14.08
N SER A 135 15.86 -13.44 14.47
CA SER A 135 15.35 -13.91 15.79
C SER A 135 14.70 -15.31 15.75
N THR A 136 15.27 -16.25 14.99
CA THR A 136 14.79 -17.65 14.90
C THR A 136 15.17 -18.54 16.09
N THR A 137 15.76 -18.02 17.17
CA THR A 137 15.95 -18.79 18.42
C THR A 137 14.80 -18.50 19.39
N PHE A 138 13.80 -19.38 19.36
CA PHE A 138 12.77 -19.46 20.39
C PHE A 138 13.38 -20.04 21.67
N ASP A 139 13.52 -19.23 22.72
CA ASP A 139 13.56 -19.76 24.09
C ASP A 139 12.14 -20.20 24.47
N GLU A 140 11.96 -21.50 24.71
CA GLU A 140 10.69 -22.16 25.04
C GLU A 140 10.23 -21.94 26.50
N ASP A 141 10.93 -21.15 27.32
CA ASP A 141 10.72 -21.17 28.79
C ASP A 141 10.00 -19.94 29.38
N SER A 142 8.99 -19.38 28.73
CA SER A 142 8.15 -18.33 29.36
C SER A 142 6.66 -18.51 29.09
N GLN A 143 6.05 -19.42 29.87
CA GLN A 143 4.60 -19.62 29.95
C GLN A 143 3.86 -18.52 30.74
N LEU A 144 4.05 -17.25 30.42
CA LEU A 144 3.22 -16.17 30.98
C LEU A 144 2.78 -15.24 29.84
N VAL A 145 1.48 -15.32 29.55
CA VAL A 145 0.70 -14.58 28.53
C VAL A 145 0.81 -15.15 27.11
N PRO A 146 -0.30 -15.51 26.45
CA PRO A 146 -0.31 -15.83 25.03
C PRO A 146 -0.10 -14.53 24.24
N SER A 147 1.15 -14.08 24.13
CA SER A 147 1.51 -13.11 23.11
C SER A 147 1.30 -13.82 21.77
N ILE A 148 0.31 -13.36 21.00
CA ILE A 148 0.11 -13.84 19.64
C ILE A 148 1.43 -13.59 18.92
N PRO A 149 2.14 -14.62 18.41
CA PRO A 149 3.40 -14.40 17.71
C PRO A 149 3.10 -13.72 16.38
N ILE A 150 3.08 -12.39 16.37
CA ILE A 150 2.96 -11.62 15.12
C ILE A 150 4.30 -11.70 14.40
N LYS A 151 4.37 -12.60 13.43
CA LYS A 151 5.54 -12.79 12.55
C LYS A 151 5.60 -11.79 11.39
N GLN A 152 4.59 -10.94 11.24
CA GLN A 152 4.53 -9.99 10.12
C GLN A 152 5.63 -8.93 10.23
N SER A 153 6.19 -8.57 9.07
CA SER A 153 7.14 -7.49 8.94
C SER A 153 6.47 -6.15 9.29
N THR A 154 7.15 -5.33 10.09
CA THR A 154 6.68 -3.96 10.39
C THR A 154 6.61 -3.12 9.12
N ARG A 155 7.50 -3.37 8.15
CA ARG A 155 7.49 -2.70 6.84
C ARG A 155 6.24 -3.05 6.04
N LEU A 156 5.85 -4.33 6.00
CA LEU A 156 4.59 -4.75 5.36
C LEU A 156 3.37 -4.13 6.03
N LEU A 157 3.32 -4.12 7.37
CA LEU A 157 2.24 -3.50 8.12
C LEU A 157 2.16 -1.98 7.87
N ALA A 158 3.30 -1.30 7.79
CA ALA A 158 3.36 0.12 7.48
C ALA A 158 2.90 0.42 6.04
N LEU A 159 3.31 -0.39 5.06
CA LEU A 159 2.83 -0.28 3.69
C LEU A 159 1.32 -0.55 3.58
N GLU A 160 0.80 -1.51 4.33
CA GLU A 160 -0.64 -1.80 4.37
C GLU A 160 -1.43 -0.64 5.01
N CYS A 161 -0.92 -0.06 6.09
CA CYS A 161 -1.50 1.13 6.69
C CYS A 161 -1.46 2.33 5.72
N LEU A 162 -0.33 2.56 5.06
CA LEU A 162 -0.18 3.60 4.03
C LEU A 162 -1.17 3.42 2.89
N ARG A 163 -1.36 2.19 2.41
CA ARG A 163 -2.35 1.88 1.37
C ARG A 163 -3.75 2.35 1.77
N ASN A 164 -4.16 2.05 3.01
CA ASN A 164 -5.47 2.42 3.52
C ASN A 164 -5.59 3.95 3.71
N LEU A 165 -4.55 4.61 4.24
CA LEU A 165 -4.51 6.07 4.40
C LEU A 165 -4.55 6.83 3.06
N CYS A 166 -3.97 6.24 2.02
CA CYS A 166 -3.99 6.81 0.67
C CYS A 166 -5.28 6.56 -0.08
N HIS A 167 -6.19 5.73 0.42
CA HIS A 167 -7.37 5.28 -0.32
C HIS A 167 -8.20 6.45 -0.86
N SER A 168 -8.74 6.29 -2.07
CA SER A 168 -9.37 7.38 -2.84
C SER A 168 -10.56 8.05 -2.16
N GLU A 169 -11.23 7.37 -1.24
CA GLU A 169 -12.33 7.93 -0.45
C GLU A 169 -11.86 8.75 0.77
N CYS A 170 -10.54 8.81 1.01
CA CYS A 170 -9.99 9.63 2.07
C CYS A 170 -10.24 11.11 1.73
N MET A 171 -10.91 11.81 2.65
CA MET A 171 -11.31 13.21 2.51
C MET A 171 -10.11 14.17 2.38
N GLN A 172 -8.91 13.69 2.68
CA GLN A 172 -7.67 14.43 2.63
C GLN A 172 -6.58 13.63 1.93
N LEU A 173 -5.93 14.24 0.93
CA LEU A 173 -4.80 13.61 0.25
C LEU A 173 -3.61 13.55 1.22
N PRO A 174 -3.02 12.37 1.49
CA PRO A 174 -1.86 12.27 2.34
C PRO A 174 -0.67 13.02 1.72
N HIS A 175 0.05 13.76 2.56
CA HIS A 175 1.21 14.51 2.12
C HIS A 175 2.48 13.66 2.21
N LEU A 176 2.94 13.12 1.08
CA LEU A 176 4.25 12.49 0.96
C LEU A 176 5.21 13.42 0.19
N PRO A 177 6.47 13.60 0.66
CA PRO A 177 7.43 14.42 -0.07
C PRO A 177 7.82 13.77 -1.41
N ALA A 178 8.26 14.59 -2.37
CA ALA A 178 8.67 14.10 -3.69
C ALA A 178 9.76 13.01 -3.62
N SER A 179 10.69 13.13 -2.67
CA SER A 179 11.71 12.09 -2.42
C SER A 179 11.09 10.75 -2.02
N ALA A 180 10.00 10.78 -1.22
CA ALA A 180 9.31 9.56 -0.83
C ALA A 180 8.65 8.87 -2.03
N LEU A 181 8.04 9.67 -2.92
CA LEU A 181 7.45 9.16 -4.16
C LEU A 181 8.53 8.56 -5.08
N ASP A 182 9.69 9.21 -5.19
CA ASP A 182 10.80 8.71 -6.00
C ASP A 182 11.31 7.35 -5.51
N ASP A 183 11.48 7.23 -4.21
CA ASP A 183 11.91 5.99 -3.55
C ASP A 183 10.85 4.88 -3.65
N LEU A 184 9.54 5.21 -3.56
CA LEU A 184 8.46 4.24 -3.79
C LEU A 184 8.48 3.70 -5.23
N TRP A 185 8.76 4.54 -6.22
CA TRP A 185 8.94 4.08 -7.60
C TRP A 185 10.12 3.14 -7.76
N ILE A 186 11.25 3.43 -7.10
CA ILE A 186 12.43 2.55 -7.12
C ILE A 186 12.07 1.22 -6.46
N GLN A 187 11.50 1.26 -5.27
CA GLN A 187 11.09 0.08 -4.50
C GLN A 187 10.07 -0.77 -5.25
N LEU A 188 9.10 -0.16 -5.93
CA LEU A 188 8.12 -0.87 -6.75
C LEU A 188 8.82 -1.86 -7.68
N PHE A 189 9.88 -1.44 -8.38
CA PHE A 189 10.56 -2.26 -9.39
C PHE A 189 11.65 -3.20 -8.86
N HIS A 190 12.12 -3.00 -7.62
CA HIS A 190 13.24 -3.76 -7.05
C HIS A 190 12.86 -4.68 -5.88
N ASP A 191 11.73 -4.42 -5.20
CA ASP A 191 11.31 -5.21 -4.05
C ASP A 191 10.66 -6.54 -4.46
N ASN A 192 10.52 -7.42 -3.46
CA ASN A 192 9.78 -8.66 -3.62
C ASN A 192 8.29 -8.39 -3.93
N GLU A 193 7.60 -9.37 -4.50
CA GLU A 193 6.22 -9.17 -4.96
C GLU A 193 5.23 -8.81 -3.84
N GLN A 194 5.48 -9.23 -2.59
CA GLN A 194 4.60 -8.93 -1.46
C GLN A 194 4.64 -7.45 -1.08
N GLU A 195 5.77 -6.78 -1.22
CA GLU A 195 5.88 -5.34 -0.97
C GLU A 195 5.47 -4.55 -2.22
N ALA A 196 5.87 -5.04 -3.40
CA ALA A 196 5.61 -4.36 -4.67
C ALA A 196 4.10 -4.14 -4.92
N TYR A 197 3.22 -5.08 -4.55
CA TYR A 197 1.78 -4.88 -4.77
C TYR A 197 1.21 -3.80 -3.85
N LEU A 198 1.64 -3.74 -2.58
CA LEU A 198 1.22 -2.70 -1.65
C LEU A 198 1.71 -1.32 -2.10
N ILE A 199 2.94 -1.24 -2.61
CA ILE A 199 3.50 0.00 -3.16
C ILE A 199 2.72 0.43 -4.41
N ALA A 200 2.38 -0.53 -5.30
CA ALA A 200 1.55 -0.25 -6.47
C ALA A 200 0.17 0.28 -6.06
N ASP A 201 -0.48 -0.31 -5.05
CA ASP A 201 -1.76 0.17 -4.52
C ASP A 201 -1.65 1.57 -3.90
N VAL A 202 -0.58 1.85 -3.13
CA VAL A 202 -0.33 3.20 -2.58
C VAL A 202 -0.25 4.22 -3.71
N LEU A 203 0.57 3.96 -4.73
CA LEU A 203 0.71 4.86 -5.88
C LEU A 203 -0.60 4.98 -6.67
N ALA A 204 -1.32 3.88 -6.87
CA ALA A 204 -2.59 3.85 -7.58
C ALA A 204 -3.64 4.71 -6.87
N ASN A 205 -3.72 4.62 -5.55
CA ASN A 205 -4.63 5.39 -4.73
C ASN A 205 -4.28 6.89 -4.75
N LEU A 206 -3.00 7.24 -4.64
CA LEU A 206 -2.52 8.63 -4.73
C LEU A 206 -2.82 9.28 -6.08
N CYS A 207 -2.74 8.51 -7.17
CA CYS A 207 -2.96 9.02 -8.52
C CYS A 207 -4.39 8.80 -9.05
N ALA A 208 -5.32 8.35 -8.20
CA ALA A 208 -6.68 7.97 -8.63
C ALA A 208 -7.42 9.11 -9.32
N TYR A 209 -7.33 10.35 -8.80
CA TYR A 209 -7.98 11.52 -9.39
C TYR A 209 -7.02 12.46 -10.12
N VAL A 210 -5.75 12.47 -9.72
CA VAL A 210 -4.72 13.35 -10.28
C VAL A 210 -3.52 12.49 -10.69
N PRO A 211 -3.48 12.00 -11.95
CA PRO A 211 -2.41 11.13 -12.43
C PRO A 211 -0.99 11.66 -12.19
N GLN A 212 -0.82 12.99 -12.25
CA GLN A 212 0.48 13.65 -12.10
C GLN A 212 0.95 13.75 -10.64
N ALA A 213 0.10 13.43 -9.66
CA ALA A 213 0.41 13.55 -8.23
C ALA A 213 1.59 12.68 -7.78
N ILE A 214 1.85 11.58 -8.50
CA ILE A 214 2.93 10.64 -8.18
C ILE A 214 4.21 10.85 -8.99
N LEU A 215 4.32 11.98 -9.72
CA LEU A 215 5.54 12.38 -10.45
C LEU A 215 6.08 11.29 -11.39
N ALA A 216 5.19 10.64 -12.13
CA ALA A 216 5.55 9.58 -13.06
C ALA A 216 6.36 10.13 -14.25
N THR A 217 7.61 9.67 -14.39
CA THR A 217 8.49 10.00 -15.52
C THR A 217 8.26 9.04 -16.69
N LYS A 218 8.70 9.41 -17.89
CA LYS A 218 8.64 8.53 -19.08
C LYS A 218 9.26 7.15 -18.81
N GLU A 219 10.41 7.12 -18.14
CA GLU A 219 11.10 5.87 -17.80
C GLU A 219 10.29 5.00 -16.84
N ARG A 220 9.70 5.59 -15.79
CA ARG A 220 8.83 4.88 -14.84
C ARG A 220 7.60 4.28 -15.53
N LEU A 221 6.98 5.04 -16.43
CA LEU A 221 5.83 4.59 -17.22
C LEU A 221 6.21 3.45 -18.17
N HIS A 222 7.37 3.56 -18.83
CA HIS A 222 7.90 2.51 -19.69
C HIS A 222 8.14 1.22 -18.90
N THR A 223 8.85 1.31 -17.76
CA THR A 223 9.15 0.16 -16.90
C THR A 223 7.89 -0.46 -16.31
N LEU A 224 6.92 0.35 -15.87
CA LEU A 224 5.62 -0.13 -15.40
C LEU A 224 4.90 -0.94 -16.48
N MET A 225 4.78 -0.40 -17.69
CA MET A 225 4.06 -1.06 -18.77
C MET A 225 4.80 -2.32 -19.25
N ALA A 226 6.13 -2.26 -19.41
CA ALA A 226 6.93 -3.44 -19.75
C ALA A 226 6.80 -4.56 -18.72
N ARG A 227 6.81 -4.21 -17.42
CA ARG A 227 6.60 -5.17 -16.34
C ARG A 227 5.19 -5.75 -16.38
N LEU A 228 4.16 -4.93 -16.58
CA LEU A 228 2.78 -5.42 -16.71
C LEU A 228 2.64 -6.39 -17.89
N LEU A 229 3.20 -6.05 -19.06
CA LEU A 229 3.14 -6.90 -20.25
C LEU A 229 3.88 -8.23 -20.07
N SER A 230 4.93 -8.28 -19.25
CA SER A 230 5.57 -9.56 -18.88
C SER A 230 4.60 -10.53 -18.18
N ALA A 231 3.51 -10.01 -17.59
CA ALA A 231 2.48 -10.81 -16.94
C ALA A 231 1.53 -11.53 -17.93
N ALA A 232 1.56 -11.14 -19.21
CA ALA A 232 0.85 -11.83 -20.28
C ALA A 232 1.57 -13.11 -20.75
N SER A 233 2.85 -13.29 -20.38
CA SER A 233 3.60 -14.49 -20.72
C SER A 233 3.05 -15.72 -19.97
N PRO A 234 2.91 -16.88 -20.64
CA PRO A 234 2.52 -18.14 -19.97
C PRO A 234 3.45 -18.54 -18.81
N ASP A 235 4.71 -18.13 -18.88
CA ASP A 235 5.74 -18.43 -17.89
C ASP A 235 5.82 -17.40 -16.75
N SER A 236 4.90 -16.42 -16.72
CA SER A 236 4.93 -15.38 -15.71
C SER A 236 4.72 -15.95 -14.31
N GLN A 237 5.64 -15.62 -13.41
CA GLN A 237 5.53 -15.93 -11.99
C GLN A 237 4.85 -14.83 -11.17
N MET A 238 4.34 -13.78 -11.85
CA MET A 238 3.76 -12.63 -11.17
C MET A 238 2.48 -13.02 -10.43
N THR A 239 2.47 -12.75 -9.13
CA THR A 239 1.31 -13.00 -8.27
C THR A 239 0.05 -12.26 -8.76
N PRO A 240 -1.16 -12.83 -8.55
CA PRO A 240 -2.41 -12.19 -8.92
C PRO A 240 -2.57 -10.76 -8.36
N ASN A 241 -2.22 -10.55 -7.08
CA ASN A 241 -2.34 -9.25 -6.44
C ASN A 241 -1.47 -8.20 -7.14
N LEU A 242 -0.21 -8.51 -7.41
CA LEU A 242 0.70 -7.59 -8.08
C LEU A 242 0.22 -7.26 -9.50
N ARG A 243 -0.29 -8.24 -10.25
CA ARG A 243 -0.88 -8.00 -11.59
C ARG A 243 -2.03 -7.01 -11.54
N CYS A 244 -2.99 -7.21 -10.64
CA CYS A 244 -4.11 -6.28 -10.47
C CYS A 244 -3.61 -4.88 -10.07
N SER A 245 -2.76 -4.80 -9.04
CA SER A 245 -2.27 -3.53 -8.50
C SER A 245 -1.49 -2.70 -9.54
N LEU A 246 -0.61 -3.33 -10.32
CA LEU A 246 0.09 -2.67 -11.44
C LEU A 246 -0.87 -2.21 -12.54
N THR A 247 -1.92 -2.99 -12.79
CA THR A 247 -2.94 -2.64 -13.79
C THR A 247 -3.77 -1.46 -13.31
N ASP A 248 -4.21 -1.45 -12.05
CA ASP A 248 -4.98 -0.34 -11.47
C ASP A 248 -4.16 0.96 -11.44
N LEU A 249 -2.86 0.86 -11.12
CA LEU A 249 -1.93 1.98 -11.26
C LEU A 249 -1.87 2.47 -12.71
N ALA A 250 -1.72 1.57 -13.69
CA ALA A 250 -1.71 1.93 -15.10
C ALA A 250 -3.05 2.53 -15.57
N VAL A 251 -4.18 2.02 -15.07
CA VAL A 251 -5.53 2.53 -15.36
C VAL A 251 -5.64 3.99 -14.92
N ASN A 252 -5.24 4.30 -13.68
CA ASN A 252 -5.32 5.65 -13.14
C ASN A 252 -4.38 6.60 -13.87
N LEU A 253 -3.15 6.16 -14.16
CA LEU A 253 -2.19 6.93 -14.96
C LEU A 253 -2.68 7.18 -16.39
N ALA A 254 -3.32 6.19 -17.03
CA ALA A 254 -3.83 6.29 -18.40
C ALA A 254 -5.02 7.26 -18.56
N ARG A 255 -5.53 7.86 -17.47
CA ARG A 255 -6.46 8.99 -17.53
C ARG A 255 -5.80 10.28 -18.01
N ASP A 256 -4.47 10.39 -17.88
CA ASP A 256 -3.69 11.45 -18.49
C ASP A 256 -3.28 11.06 -19.93
N ASN A 257 -3.65 11.91 -20.90
CA ASN A 257 -3.40 11.67 -22.32
C ASN A 257 -1.91 11.48 -22.66
N HIS A 258 -0.99 12.20 -22.00
CA HIS A 258 0.44 12.07 -22.24
C HIS A 258 0.94 10.69 -21.79
N TYR A 259 0.48 10.23 -20.63
CA TYR A 259 0.80 8.90 -20.11
C TYR A 259 0.18 7.78 -20.97
N SER A 260 -1.07 7.95 -21.45
CA SER A 260 -1.70 7.00 -22.37
C SER A 260 -0.87 6.78 -23.64
N VAL A 261 -0.31 7.86 -24.21
CA VAL A 261 0.52 7.79 -25.42
C VAL A 261 1.80 7.03 -25.16
N ILE A 262 2.47 7.27 -24.03
CA ILE A 262 3.67 6.54 -23.65
C ILE A 262 3.36 5.04 -23.52
N PHE A 263 2.26 4.67 -22.86
CA PHE A 263 1.83 3.28 -22.76
C PHE A 263 1.57 2.63 -24.12
N LEU A 264 0.86 3.32 -25.02
CA LEU A 264 0.62 2.83 -26.38
C LEU A 264 1.93 2.60 -27.15
N CYS A 265 2.90 3.53 -27.06
CA CYS A 265 4.21 3.36 -27.67
C CYS A 265 4.96 2.14 -27.13
N VAL A 266 4.93 1.90 -25.81
CA VAL A 266 5.61 0.73 -25.21
C VAL A 266 5.02 -0.59 -25.72
N ILE A 267 3.69 -0.66 -25.85
CA ILE A 267 3.00 -1.86 -26.35
C ILE A 267 3.31 -2.06 -27.84
N GLU A 268 3.28 -0.98 -28.63
CA GLU A 268 3.60 -0.96 -30.06
C GLU A 268 5.02 -1.48 -30.33
N GLU A 269 6.01 -1.01 -29.56
CA GLU A 269 7.44 -1.33 -29.77
C GLU A 269 7.77 -2.79 -29.43
N ASN A 270 7.10 -3.39 -28.44
CA ASN A 270 7.57 -4.64 -27.83
C ASN A 270 6.65 -5.84 -28.04
N HIS A 271 5.34 -5.64 -28.19
CA HIS A 271 4.37 -6.75 -28.11
C HIS A 271 3.41 -6.80 -29.28
N ALA A 272 2.91 -5.65 -29.76
CA ALA A 272 1.82 -5.62 -30.72
C ALA A 272 1.91 -4.48 -31.73
N PRO A 273 2.90 -4.51 -32.66
CA PRO A 273 3.03 -3.50 -33.72
C PRO A 273 1.75 -3.33 -34.52
N GLY A 274 1.31 -2.10 -34.70
CA GLY A 274 0.11 -1.65 -35.40
C GLY A 274 -1.20 -1.90 -34.65
N ARG A 275 -1.20 -2.57 -33.48
CA ARG A 275 -2.43 -2.99 -32.79
C ARG A 275 -2.33 -3.07 -31.25
N PRO A 276 -1.86 -2.01 -30.56
CA PRO A 276 -1.64 -2.03 -29.11
C PRO A 276 -2.94 -2.18 -28.31
N ALA A 277 -3.99 -1.42 -28.63
CA ALA A 277 -5.27 -1.53 -27.91
C ALA A 277 -6.03 -2.85 -28.19
N PRO A 278 -6.12 -3.35 -29.45
CA PRO A 278 -6.66 -4.69 -29.70
C PRO A 278 -5.90 -5.80 -28.99
N TYR A 279 -4.57 -5.72 -28.88
CA TYR A 279 -3.79 -6.70 -28.12
C TYR A 279 -4.21 -6.77 -26.64
N LEU A 280 -4.33 -5.61 -25.98
CA LEU A 280 -4.76 -5.57 -24.58
C LEU A 280 -6.19 -6.08 -24.38
N ARG A 281 -7.09 -5.83 -25.34
CA ARG A 281 -8.45 -6.36 -25.31
C ARG A 281 -8.46 -7.89 -25.42
N ASP A 282 -7.75 -8.43 -26.39
CA ASP A 282 -7.65 -9.89 -26.58
C ASP A 282 -7.01 -10.56 -25.34
N TRP A 283 -6.04 -9.87 -24.71
CA TRP A 283 -5.51 -10.32 -23.43
C TRP A 283 -6.56 -10.31 -22.33
N ALA A 284 -7.32 -9.22 -22.14
CA ALA A 284 -8.40 -9.15 -21.16
C ALA A 284 -9.44 -10.27 -21.35
N GLU A 285 -9.82 -10.57 -22.60
CA GLU A 285 -10.76 -11.64 -22.93
C GLU A 285 -10.25 -13.05 -22.59
N SER A 286 -8.93 -13.26 -22.60
CA SER A 286 -8.31 -14.54 -22.27
C SER A 286 -8.03 -14.74 -20.77
N VAL A 287 -8.09 -13.68 -19.96
CA VAL A 287 -7.88 -13.74 -18.51
C VAL A 287 -9.10 -14.33 -17.81
N GLU A 288 -8.93 -15.38 -16.99
CA GLU A 288 -10.02 -15.99 -16.19
C GLU A 288 -10.42 -15.17 -14.96
N ASP A 289 -9.46 -14.52 -14.29
CA ASP A 289 -9.68 -13.72 -13.09
C ASP A 289 -10.54 -12.48 -13.40
N SER A 290 -11.70 -12.38 -12.76
CA SER A 290 -12.67 -11.34 -13.07
C SER A 290 -12.22 -9.94 -12.65
N GLY A 291 -11.47 -9.82 -11.55
CA GLY A 291 -10.93 -8.55 -11.06
C GLY A 291 -9.88 -8.02 -12.03
N PHE A 292 -8.88 -8.83 -12.35
CA PHE A 292 -7.83 -8.49 -13.30
C PHE A 292 -8.39 -8.19 -14.69
N ARG A 293 -9.36 -8.99 -15.16
CA ARG A 293 -10.07 -8.71 -16.41
C ARG A 293 -10.74 -7.34 -16.39
N ALA A 294 -11.41 -6.97 -15.30
CA ALA A 294 -12.07 -5.67 -15.18
C ALA A 294 -11.06 -4.50 -15.19
N SER A 295 -9.92 -4.65 -14.52
CA SER A 295 -8.83 -3.67 -14.55
C SER A 295 -8.24 -3.52 -15.96
N LEU A 296 -7.99 -4.63 -16.67
CA LEU A 296 -7.50 -4.59 -18.05
C LEU A 296 -8.51 -3.95 -19.01
N CYS A 297 -9.80 -4.29 -18.89
CA CYS A 297 -10.86 -3.65 -19.67
C CYS A 297 -10.91 -2.13 -19.43
N SER A 298 -10.73 -1.70 -18.18
CA SER A 298 -10.67 -0.28 -17.81
C SER A 298 -9.44 0.41 -18.41
N LEU A 299 -8.29 -0.28 -18.45
CA LEU A 299 -7.08 0.23 -19.07
C LEU A 299 -7.29 0.38 -20.59
N VAL A 300 -7.84 -0.64 -21.25
CA VAL A 300 -8.20 -0.61 -22.67
C VAL A 300 -9.13 0.55 -22.96
N HIS A 301 -10.14 0.77 -22.11
CA HIS A 301 -11.05 1.91 -22.23
C HIS A 301 -10.29 3.24 -22.17
N ASN A 302 -9.50 3.50 -21.13
CA ASN A 302 -8.77 4.76 -20.98
C ASN A 302 -7.80 5.03 -22.15
N LEU A 303 -7.04 4.01 -22.55
CA LEU A 303 -6.15 4.11 -23.72
C LEU A 303 -6.93 4.36 -25.02
N SER A 304 -8.09 3.73 -25.17
CA SER A 304 -8.96 3.88 -26.33
C SER A 304 -9.77 5.18 -26.32
N TRP A 305 -9.76 5.98 -25.26
CA TRP A 305 -10.47 7.26 -25.15
C TRP A 305 -9.57 8.50 -25.23
N SER A 306 -8.25 8.36 -25.02
CA SER A 306 -7.27 9.45 -25.19
C SER A 306 -7.35 10.15 -26.57
N ASP A 307 -7.25 11.48 -26.62
CA ASP A 307 -7.73 12.36 -27.70
C ASP A 307 -7.47 11.92 -29.16
N VAL A 308 -8.45 12.15 -30.03
CA VAL A 308 -8.52 11.74 -31.45
C VAL A 308 -7.35 12.30 -32.26
N SER A 309 -6.82 13.46 -31.89
CA SER A 309 -5.67 14.10 -32.56
C SER A 309 -4.37 13.29 -32.39
N THR A 310 -4.10 12.81 -31.17
CA THR A 310 -2.94 11.97 -30.84
C THR A 310 -3.13 10.54 -31.31
N LYS A 311 -4.37 10.04 -31.27
CA LYS A 311 -4.74 8.81 -31.96
C LYS A 311 -4.49 8.91 -33.44
N MET A 312 -4.91 9.95 -34.17
CA MET A 312 -4.65 10.06 -35.61
C MET A 312 -3.16 10.08 -35.96
N ALA A 313 -2.27 10.56 -35.09
CA ALA A 313 -0.83 10.53 -35.33
C ALA A 313 -0.23 9.12 -35.14
N ALA A 314 -0.60 8.42 -34.06
CA ALA A 314 -0.16 7.03 -33.82
C ALA A 314 -0.90 6.01 -34.71
N GLN A 315 -2.18 6.24 -34.98
CA GLN A 315 -3.03 5.47 -35.89
C GLN A 315 -2.61 5.67 -37.34
N LYS A 316 -2.10 6.82 -37.78
CA LYS A 316 -1.52 6.93 -39.14
C LYS A 316 -0.35 5.95 -39.38
N LEU A 317 0.24 5.38 -38.33
CA LEU A 317 1.26 4.33 -38.43
C LEU A 317 0.66 2.90 -38.47
N GLY A 318 -0.62 2.68 -38.10
CA GLY A 318 -1.25 1.34 -38.02
C GLY A 318 -2.68 1.19 -38.59
N VAL A 319 -3.34 2.26 -39.04
CA VAL A 319 -4.78 2.29 -39.42
C VAL A 319 -5.05 1.94 -40.89
N SER A 320 -4.11 1.33 -41.58
CA SER A 320 -4.45 0.67 -42.84
C SER A 320 -5.35 -0.56 -42.63
N SER A 321 -5.30 -1.25 -41.48
CA SER A 321 -6.01 -2.51 -41.27
C SER A 321 -7.23 -2.41 -40.33
N PHE A 322 -7.23 -1.47 -39.37
CA PHE A 322 -8.35 -1.31 -38.43
C PHE A 322 -9.61 -0.73 -39.10
N LEU A 323 -9.45 0.11 -40.13
CA LEU A 323 -10.58 0.66 -40.88
C LEU A 323 -11.23 -0.37 -41.83
N GLU A 324 -10.49 -1.38 -42.32
CA GLU A 324 -11.07 -2.41 -43.18
C GLU A 324 -12.13 -3.26 -42.45
N GLY A 325 -11.92 -3.55 -41.16
CA GLY A 325 -12.90 -4.30 -40.35
C GLY A 325 -14.18 -3.52 -40.00
N PHE A 326 -14.12 -2.19 -39.93
CA PHE A 326 -15.31 -1.34 -39.68
C PHE A 326 -16.06 -0.99 -40.96
N VAL A 327 -15.36 -0.87 -42.10
CA VAL A 327 -15.96 -0.54 -43.40
C VAL A 327 -16.61 -1.76 -44.04
N GLN A 328 -16.10 -2.97 -43.83
CA GLN A 328 -16.70 -4.21 -44.40
C GLN A 328 -17.94 -4.72 -43.63
N GLY A 329 -18.35 -4.06 -42.55
CA GLY A 329 -19.57 -4.41 -41.79
C GLY A 329 -20.87 -3.77 -42.30
N HIS A 330 -20.82 -2.96 -43.37
CA HIS A 330 -22.00 -2.27 -43.94
C HIS A 330 -22.02 -2.28 -45.48
N SER A 331 -21.71 -3.41 -46.10
CA SER A 331 -22.00 -3.66 -47.52
C SER A 331 -22.14 -5.15 -47.81
#